data_AF-A0A661ADE4-F1
#
_entry.id   AF-A0A661ADE4-F1
#
_cell.length_a   1.000
_cell.length_b   1.000
_cell.length_c   1.000
_cell.angle_alpha   90.00
_cell.angle_beta   90.00
_cell.angle_gamma   90.00
#
_symmetry.space_group_name_H-M   'P 1'
#
loop_
_entity.id
_entity.type
_entity.pdbx_description
1 polymer ?
#
loop_
_entity_poly.entity_id
_entity_poly.type
_entity_poly.pdbx_seq_one_letter_code
_entity_poly.pdbx_strand_id
1 'polypeptide(L)'
;MRVVRHRKNMGKTEAILTGLENSKGEVLVILDADLQYDPLEIPLLLDKMEEGYDIVTGWKKGKYAKPFASCVHNLVSRIHPRIPVHSQNLIKALKR
;
A
#
# COMPACT_ATOMS: atom_id res chain seq x y z
N MET A 1 7.09 18.85 7.75
CA MET A 1 6.80 17.54 8.38
C MET A 1 5.80 17.76 9.52
N ARG A 2 4.75 16.93 9.60
CA ARG A 2 3.76 16.97 10.68
C ARG A 2 3.83 15.65 11.44
N VAL A 3 3.92 15.70 12.76
CA VAL A 3 3.93 14.52 13.62
C VAL A 3 2.61 14.45 14.37
N VAL A 4 1.95 13.29 14.35
CA VAL A 4 0.75 13.02 15.13
C VAL A 4 1.06 11.84 16.05
N ARG A 5 0.73 11.98 17.34
CA ARG A 5 1.05 10.99 18.37
C ARG A 5 -0.19 10.61 19.15
N HIS A 6 -0.39 9.31 19.34
CA HIS A 6 -1.41 8.79 20.25
C HIS A 6 -0.92 8.80 21.70
N ARG A 7 -1.85 8.98 22.65
CA ARG A 7 -1.54 8.95 24.09
C ARG A 7 -1.06 7.57 24.58
N LYS A 8 -1.48 6.50 23.90
CA LYS A 8 -1.10 5.10 24.12
C LYS A 8 -0.93 4.39 22.78
N ASN A 9 -0.32 3.21 22.77
CA ASN A 9 -0.22 2.41 21.55
C ASN A 9 -1.62 1.92 21.12
N MET A 10 -2.05 2.32 19.92
CA MET A 10 -3.35 1.97 19.33
C MET A 10 -3.24 0.99 18.15
N GLY A 11 -2.01 0.55 17.80
CA GLY A 11 -1.77 -0.33 16.66
C GLY A 11 -1.63 0.39 15.31
N LYS A 12 -1.25 -0.38 14.29
CA LYS A 12 -0.91 0.13 12.94
C LYS A 12 -2.12 0.71 12.20
N THR A 13 -3.27 0.06 12.28
CA THR A 13 -4.49 0.50 11.61
C THR A 13 -4.91 1.90 12.09
N GLU A 14 -4.93 2.11 13.40
CA GLU A 14 -5.29 3.41 13.97
C GLU A 14 -4.30 4.51 13.58
N ALA A 15 -2.99 4.18 13.54
CA ALA A 15 -1.96 5.12 13.11
C ALA A 15 -2.16 5.55 11.64
N ILE A 16 -2.55 4.63 10.76
CA ILE A 16 -2.88 4.92 9.36
C ILE A 16 -4.13 5.81 9.27
N LEU A 17 -5.20 5.50 10.00
CA LEU A 17 -6.44 6.29 10.01
C LEU A 17 -6.19 7.72 10.51
N THR A 18 -5.49 7.86 11.63
CA THR A 18 -5.10 9.18 12.16
C THR A 18 -4.23 9.94 11.17
N GLY A 19 -3.31 9.25 10.48
CA GLY A 19 -2.48 9.83 9.43
C GLY A 19 -3.31 10.33 8.24
N LEU A 20 -4.30 9.55 7.80
CA LEU A 20 -5.23 9.90 6.73
C LEU A 20 -6.03 11.17 7.08
N GLU A 21 -6.62 11.24 8.28
CA GLU A 21 -7.41 12.39 8.73
C GLU A 21 -6.59 13.69 8.81
N ASN A 22 -5.30 13.58 9.17
CA ASN A 22 -4.41 14.71 9.34
C ASN A 22 -3.64 15.10 8.07
N SER A 23 -3.77 14.32 6.99
CA SER A 23 -3.13 14.56 5.70
C SER A 23 -3.96 15.51 4.84
N LYS A 24 -3.27 16.39 4.10
CA LYS A 24 -3.89 17.40 3.22
C LYS A 24 -3.64 17.16 1.72
N GLY A 25 -2.83 16.16 1.38
CA GLY A 25 -2.54 15.84 -0.01
C GLY A 25 -3.75 15.23 -0.71
N GLU A 26 -3.82 15.41 -2.03
CA GLU A 26 -4.80 14.76 -2.92
C GLU A 26 -4.50 13.26 -3.09
N VAL A 27 -3.22 12.90 -2.95
CA VAL A 27 -2.74 11.52 -2.95
C VAL A 27 -2.16 11.19 -1.58
N LEU A 28 -2.59 10.08 -1.00
CA LEU A 28 -2.01 9.53 0.23
C LEU A 28 -1.12 8.35 -0.13
N VAL A 29 0.17 8.42 0.24
CA VAL A 29 1.12 7.32 0.11
C VAL A 29 1.46 6.78 1.49
N ILE A 30 1.20 5.48 1.72
CA ILE A 30 1.49 4.81 2.99
C ILE A 30 2.77 3.99 2.85
N LEU A 31 3.78 4.31 3.66
CA LEU A 31 5.09 3.65 3.66
C LEU A 31 5.50 3.20 5.08
N ASP A 32 6.09 2.01 5.20
CA ASP A 32 6.66 1.51 6.46
C ASP A 32 8.01 2.18 6.77
N ALA A 33 8.28 2.41 8.06
CA ALA A 33 9.48 3.11 8.52
C ALA A 33 10.74 2.22 8.59
N ASP A 34 10.66 0.97 8.12
CA ASP A 34 11.72 -0.03 8.21
C ASP A 34 12.71 0.00 7.04
N LEU A 35 12.64 1.04 6.21
CA LEU A 35 13.49 1.25 5.02
C LEU A 35 13.47 0.06 4.04
N GLN A 36 12.46 -0.81 4.10
CA GLN A 36 12.32 -1.89 3.12
C GLN A 36 12.02 -1.41 1.71
N TYR A 37 11.59 -0.15 1.57
CA TYR A 37 11.29 0.49 0.30
C TYR A 37 12.01 1.81 0.20
N ASP A 38 12.47 2.09 -1.01
CA ASP A 38 13.09 3.36 -1.34
C ASP A 38 11.99 4.41 -1.60
N PRO A 39 11.96 5.54 -0.86
CA PRO A 39 11.06 6.65 -1.16
C PRO A 39 11.21 7.19 -2.60
N LEU A 40 12.34 6.93 -3.27
CA LEU A 40 12.56 7.26 -4.68
C LEU A 40 11.66 6.47 -5.64
N GLU A 41 10.99 5.41 -5.19
CA GLU A 41 10.00 4.66 -5.99
C GLU A 41 8.60 5.30 -5.96
N ILE A 42 8.33 6.26 -5.06
CA ILE A 42 7.02 6.91 -4.95
C ILE A 42 6.56 7.57 -6.27
N PRO A 43 7.41 8.28 -7.03
CA PRO A 43 7.04 8.84 -8.33
C PRO A 43 6.47 7.81 -9.31
N LEU A 44 7.00 6.57 -9.32
CA LEU A 44 6.49 5.50 -10.20
C LEU A 44 5.04 5.14 -9.89
N LEU A 45 4.63 5.24 -8.62
CA LEU A 45 3.25 5.01 -8.20
C LEU A 45 2.36 6.18 -8.62
N LEU A 46 2.87 7.41 -8.57
CA LEU A 46 2.16 8.62 -8.98
C LEU A 46 1.93 8.64 -10.49
N ASP A 47 2.93 8.29 -11.30
CA ASP A 47 2.80 8.17 -12.76
C ASP A 47 1.67 7.19 -13.11
N LYS A 48 1.58 6.07 -12.39
CA LYS A 48 0.48 5.11 -12.54
C LYS A 48 -0.87 5.64 -12.07
N MET A 49 -0.92 6.54 -11.10
CA MET A 49 -2.19 7.19 -10.73
C MET A 49 -2.63 8.22 -11.77
N GLU A 50 -1.69 8.90 -12.44
CA GLU A 50 -2.00 9.84 -13.52
C GLU A 50 -2.64 9.16 -14.74
N GLU A 51 -2.39 7.86 -14.96
CA GLU A 51 -3.09 7.04 -15.96
C GLU A 51 -4.59 6.84 -15.66
N GLY A 52 -5.10 7.32 -14.51
CA GLY A 52 -6.52 7.29 -14.15
C GLY A 52 -6.90 6.21 -13.13
N TYR A 53 -5.92 5.64 -12.42
CA TYR A 53 -6.16 4.62 -11.39
C TYR A 53 -6.42 5.27 -10.02
N ASP A 54 -7.49 4.86 -9.33
CA ASP A 54 -7.83 5.36 -7.99
C ASP A 54 -6.90 4.83 -6.89
N ILE A 55 -6.38 3.61 -7.10
CA ILE A 55 -5.52 2.90 -6.16
C ILE A 55 -4.37 2.25 -6.92
N VAL A 56 -3.15 2.56 -6.52
CA VAL A 56 -1.93 1.91 -7.03
C VAL A 56 -1.20 1.25 -5.88
N THR A 57 -0.79 -0.02 -6.09
CA THR A 57 -0.01 -0.79 -5.14
C THR A 57 1.28 -1.29 -5.77
N GLY A 58 2.41 -1.04 -5.11
CA GLY A 58 3.70 -1.58 -5.52
C GLY A 58 3.88 -3.05 -5.11
N TRP A 59 4.67 -3.82 -5.85
CA TRP A 59 5.11 -5.16 -5.45
C TRP A 59 6.61 -5.33 -5.66
N LYS A 60 7.26 -6.18 -4.85
CA LYS A 60 8.68 -6.52 -5.02
C LYS A 60 8.86 -7.34 -6.31
N LYS A 61 9.68 -6.85 -7.25
CA LYS A 61 10.04 -7.55 -8.49
C LYS A 61 11.39 -8.25 -8.32
N GLY A 62 11.37 -9.57 -8.15
CA GLY A 62 12.57 -10.39 -7.99
C GLY A 62 12.27 -11.90 -7.99
N LYS A 63 13.30 -12.73 -8.17
CA LYS A 63 13.18 -14.20 -8.07
C LYS A 63 13.12 -14.63 -6.60
N TYR A 64 11.96 -14.45 -5.96
CA TYR A 64 11.68 -15.02 -4.65
C TYR A 64 11.00 -16.38 -4.84
N ALA A 65 11.60 -17.44 -4.29
CA ALA A 65 10.95 -18.74 -4.24
C ALA A 65 9.65 -18.62 -3.43
N LYS A 66 8.50 -18.75 -4.09
CA LYS A 66 7.20 -18.69 -3.40
C LYS A 66 7.00 -19.98 -2.60
N PRO A 67 6.76 -19.92 -1.27
CA PRO A 67 6.30 -21.09 -0.53
C PRO A 67 4.94 -21.54 -1.08
N PHE A 68 4.67 -22.84 -1.06
CA PHE A 68 3.45 -23.46 -1.61
C PHE A 68 2.13 -22.79 -1.15
N ALA A 69 2.10 -22.25 0.08
CA ALA A 69 0.97 -21.50 0.64
C ALA A 69 0.58 -20.26 -0.19
N SER A 70 1.55 -19.60 -0.85
CA SER A 70 1.30 -18.44 -1.71
C SER A 70 0.65 -18.82 -3.05
N CYS A 71 0.75 -20.09 -3.47
CA CYS A 71 0.07 -20.60 -4.65
C CYS A 71 -1.44 -20.73 -4.41
N VAL A 72 -1.83 -21.32 -3.26
CA VAL A 72 -3.23 -21.53 -2.88
C VAL A 72 -3.97 -20.19 -2.70
N HIS A 73 -3.34 -19.21 -2.05
CA HIS A 73 -3.94 -17.89 -1.88
C HIS A 73 -4.19 -17.15 -3.21
N ASN A 74 -3.26 -17.27 -4.17
CA ASN A 74 -3.42 -16.66 -5.51
C ASN A 74 -4.47 -17.35 -6.39
N LEU A 75 -4.72 -18.65 -6.15
CA LEU A 75 -5.77 -19.40 -6.84
C LEU A 75 -7.16 -18.96 -6.34
N VAL A 76 -7.33 -18.80 -5.02
CA VAL A 76 -8.61 -18.37 -4.43
C VAL A 76 -8.95 -16.92 -4.78
N SER A 77 -7.96 -16.03 -4.86
CA SER A 77 -8.19 -14.63 -5.26
C SER A 77 -8.64 -14.47 -6.72
N ARG A 78 -8.40 -15.47 -7.59
CA ARG A 78 -8.83 -15.45 -9.00
C ARG A 78 -10.30 -15.84 -9.21
N ILE A 79 -10.98 -16.35 -8.19
CA ILE A 79 -12.35 -16.89 -8.30
C ILE A 79 -13.41 -15.79 -8.06
N HIS A 80 -13.02 -14.61 -7.53
CA HIS A 80 -13.95 -13.49 -7.30
C HIS A 80 -13.95 -12.46 -8.46
N PRO A 81 -15.02 -12.38 -9.28
CA PRO A 81 -14.99 -11.66 -10.55
C PRO A 81 -15.20 -10.13 -10.49
N ARG A 82 -14.98 -9.45 -9.36
CA ARG A 82 -15.36 -8.01 -9.24
C ARG A 82 -14.32 -7.06 -8.68
N ILE A 83 -13.12 -7.50 -8.30
CA ILE A 83 -12.05 -6.58 -7.94
C ILE A 83 -10.70 -7.21 -8.35
N PRO A 84 -10.00 -6.69 -9.38
CA PRO A 84 -8.68 -7.21 -9.76
C PRO A 84 -7.65 -6.73 -8.74
N VAL A 85 -7.60 -7.36 -7.56
CA VAL A 85 -6.59 -7.05 -6.53
C VAL A 85 -5.52 -8.12 -6.55
N HIS A 86 -4.36 -7.79 -7.11
CA HIS A 86 -3.16 -8.61 -6.97
C HIS A 86 -2.39 -8.14 -5.71
N SER A 87 -2.23 -9.03 -4.72
CA SER A 87 -1.41 -8.86 -3.50
C SER A 87 -1.60 -7.55 -2.71
N GLN A 88 -2.39 -7.59 -1.63
CA GLN A 88 -2.72 -6.44 -0.77
C GLN A 88 -1.62 -5.95 0.18
N ASN A 89 -0.42 -6.51 0.10
CA ASN A 89 0.70 -6.06 0.89
C ASN A 89 1.52 -5.10 0.05
N LEU A 90 1.78 -3.91 0.60
CA LEU A 90 2.74 -2.89 0.18
C LEU A 90 2.15 -1.64 -0.48
N ILE A 91 2.76 -0.52 -0.09
CA ILE A 91 2.61 0.87 -0.52
C ILE A 91 1.29 1.14 -1.25
N LYS A 92 0.33 1.64 -0.49
CA LYS A 92 -0.96 2.08 -1.05
C LYS A 92 -0.85 3.56 -1.34
N ALA A 93 -0.92 3.90 -2.61
CA ALA A 93 -1.24 5.25 -3.05
C ALA A 93 -2.75 5.31 -3.29
N LEU A 94 -3.46 6.15 -2.53
CA LEU A 94 -4.91 6.33 -2.63
C LEU A 94 -5.20 7.76 -3.04
N LYS A 95 -6.00 7.95 -4.10
CA LYS A 95 -6.56 9.26 -4.43
C LYS A 95 -7.73 9.55 -3.49
N ARG A 96 -7.77 10.77 -2.96
CA ARG A 96 -8.88 11.22 -2.11
C ARG A 96 -10.09 11.66 -2.95
#